data_AF-A0A849H458-F1
#
_entry.id   AF-A0A849H458-F1
#
_cell.length_a   1.000
_cell.length_b   1.000
_cell.length_c   1.000
_cell.angle_alpha   90.00
_cell.angle_beta   90.00
_cell.angle_gamma   90.00
#
_symmetry.space_group_name_H-M   'P 1'
#
loop_
_entity.id
_entity.type
_entity.pdbx_description
1 polymer ?
#
loop_
_entity_poly.entity_id
_entity_poly.type
_entity_poly.pdbx_seq_one_letter_code
_entity_poly.pdbx_strand_id
1 'polypeptide(L)'
;MANRLATETSPYLQQHSENPVDWFPWGDEALARARSEDKPILLSIGYSACHWCHVMERESFEDPETAALMNEKYVNIKVDREERPDLDSIYMRALQVSTGRGGWPLTAFLTPDGRFFYGGTYFPPAPRAGMPSFKQVLATIENAYRTRRQEIEEGSDKLLAVLAGIPPSETRSRGEGDEGLLHERGPGILDHAARYLAGQFDPAHGGFGPAPKFPQPDTLELLLRHFARSGDRRPLDMVLTTLRFMGRGGIRDHLGGGFHRYSVDDRWLAPHFEKMLYDNGLLARVYLHAFQITGDQEMRDVVTSTLDYVLADLRDPAGGFYSARDADSEGEEGLFYLWRPEEVRSVLEDAEADLFCRVYDVTDSGNFEGRNILHLSRSLDSLSETEGVSARELGGRLERSRDTLRTERDRREAPFRDEKVLVAWNSFVLRTLAEAAPALNRPDYLDAARTNAEFLLESLRDQGRLRRSWKNGQSKILAFLEDYAGLGNALLTLYEATLDPRWLAEGRELAGQVIDLFWEEEEGVFFDSPKDGEKLVVRPREAMDNATPSGNSLAIELLLRT
;
A
#
# COMPACT_ATOMS: atom_id res chain seq x y z
N MET A 1 -14.61 -28.77 12.62
CA MET A 1 -13.37 -28.45 13.35
C MET A 1 -13.26 -26.93 13.32
N ALA A 2 -12.89 -26.29 14.42
CA ALA A 2 -12.69 -24.84 14.41
C ALA A 2 -11.51 -24.52 13.48
N ASN A 3 -11.66 -23.51 12.62
CA ASN A 3 -10.62 -23.08 11.70
C ASN A 3 -9.42 -22.52 12.50
N ARG A 4 -8.20 -22.82 12.05
CA ARG A 4 -6.96 -22.40 12.73
C ARG A 4 -6.76 -20.88 12.70
N LEU A 5 -7.36 -20.21 11.71
CA LEU A 5 -7.25 -18.76 11.58
C LEU A 5 -7.88 -17.98 12.75
N ALA A 6 -8.76 -18.61 13.55
CA ALA A 6 -9.39 -17.97 14.71
C ALA A 6 -8.38 -17.52 15.80
N THR A 7 -7.16 -18.07 15.82
CA THR A 7 -6.09 -17.71 16.77
C THR A 7 -5.03 -16.77 16.20
N GLU A 8 -5.18 -16.36 14.94
CA GLU A 8 -4.26 -15.44 14.28
C GLU A 8 -4.47 -14.00 14.74
N THR A 9 -3.47 -13.14 14.53
CA THR A 9 -3.53 -11.70 14.87
C THR A 9 -4.00 -10.84 13.71
N SER A 10 -3.83 -11.30 12.46
CA SER A 10 -4.28 -10.59 11.27
C SER A 10 -5.80 -10.53 11.21
N PRO A 11 -6.40 -9.32 11.10
CA PRO A 11 -7.82 -9.18 10.84
C PRO A 11 -8.27 -9.88 9.55
N TYR A 12 -7.45 -9.84 8.49
CA TYR A 12 -7.73 -10.54 7.23
C TYR A 12 -7.87 -12.06 7.43
N LEU A 13 -6.98 -12.67 8.21
CA LEU A 13 -7.07 -14.10 8.50
C LEU A 13 -8.29 -14.42 9.38
N GLN A 14 -8.56 -13.61 10.39
CA GLN A 14 -9.71 -13.79 11.28
C GLN A 14 -11.05 -13.69 10.54
N GLN A 15 -11.19 -12.82 9.53
CA GLN A 15 -12.38 -12.72 8.68
C GLN A 15 -12.74 -14.08 8.04
N HIS A 16 -11.73 -14.89 7.72
CA HIS A 16 -11.91 -16.18 7.07
C HIS A 16 -12.04 -17.37 8.05
N SER A 17 -12.11 -17.11 9.35
CA SER A 17 -12.10 -18.16 10.39
C SER A 17 -13.41 -18.97 10.48
N GLU A 18 -14.52 -18.46 9.93
CA GLU A 18 -15.80 -19.18 9.90
C GLU A 18 -16.10 -19.83 8.54
N ASN A 19 -15.19 -19.69 7.56
CA ASN A 19 -15.35 -20.29 6.24
C ASN A 19 -15.37 -21.83 6.30
N PRO A 20 -16.14 -22.51 5.43
CA PRO A 20 -16.18 -23.97 5.35
C PRO A 20 -14.87 -24.60 4.85
N VAL A 21 -13.96 -23.81 4.28
CA VAL A 21 -12.60 -24.24 3.91
C VAL A 21 -11.74 -24.44 5.17
N ASP A 22 -11.04 -25.57 5.26
CA ASP A 22 -10.08 -25.90 6.32
C ASP A 22 -8.78 -25.12 6.10
N TRP A 23 -8.82 -23.81 6.41
CA TRP A 23 -7.68 -22.92 6.24
C TRP A 23 -6.61 -23.16 7.30
N PHE A 24 -5.36 -23.10 6.83
CA PHE A 24 -4.16 -23.00 7.65
C PHE A 24 -3.54 -21.60 7.50
N PRO A 25 -2.97 -21.03 8.56
CA PRO A 25 -1.95 -20.01 8.38
C PRO A 25 -0.71 -20.66 7.74
N TRP A 26 0.14 -19.85 7.10
CA TRP A 26 1.43 -20.34 6.63
C TRP A 26 2.31 -20.77 7.81
N GLY A 27 2.85 -22.00 7.76
CA GLY A 27 3.78 -22.50 8.76
C GLY A 27 4.01 -23.99 8.68
N ASP A 28 4.85 -24.50 9.59
CA ASP A 28 5.32 -25.89 9.60
C ASP A 28 4.20 -26.93 9.63
N GLU A 29 3.09 -26.66 10.33
CA GLU A 29 1.95 -27.60 10.41
C GLU A 29 1.35 -27.84 9.02
N ALA A 30 1.08 -26.78 8.27
CA ALA A 30 0.47 -26.86 6.94
C ALA A 30 1.42 -27.52 5.93
N LEU A 31 2.71 -27.11 5.95
CA LEU A 31 3.72 -27.66 5.06
C LEU A 31 4.03 -29.14 5.36
N ALA A 32 4.05 -29.53 6.64
CA ALA A 32 4.22 -30.93 7.03
C ALA A 32 3.03 -31.79 6.61
N ARG A 33 1.81 -31.26 6.73
CA ARG A 33 0.59 -31.94 6.27
C ARG A 33 0.59 -32.12 4.75
N ALA A 34 0.97 -31.09 3.99
CA ALA A 34 1.06 -31.20 2.53
C ALA A 34 2.03 -32.30 2.11
N ARG A 35 3.20 -32.38 2.77
CA ARG A 35 4.20 -33.43 2.53
C ARG A 35 3.72 -34.83 2.92
N SER A 36 3.08 -34.97 4.09
CA SER A 36 2.66 -36.28 4.58
C SER A 36 1.47 -36.85 3.81
N GLU A 37 0.56 -35.99 3.34
CA GLU A 37 -0.61 -36.39 2.54
C GLU A 37 -0.31 -36.46 1.03
N ASP A 38 0.88 -36.01 0.59
CA ASP A 38 1.25 -35.81 -0.83
C ASP A 38 0.14 -35.06 -1.59
N LYS A 39 -0.26 -33.92 -1.04
CA LYS A 39 -1.26 -33.02 -1.62
C LYS A 39 -0.62 -31.70 -2.04
N PRO A 40 -1.01 -31.15 -3.20
CA PRO A 40 -0.62 -29.79 -3.56
C PRO A 40 -1.20 -28.80 -2.54
N ILE A 41 -0.50 -27.67 -2.39
CA ILE A 41 -0.95 -26.55 -1.57
C ILE A 41 -1.77 -25.62 -2.46
N LEU A 42 -2.91 -25.17 -1.96
CA LEU A 42 -3.63 -24.01 -2.50
C LEU A 42 -3.34 -22.83 -1.59
N LEU A 43 -2.55 -21.89 -2.07
CA LEU A 43 -2.16 -20.68 -1.36
C LEU A 43 -3.01 -19.50 -1.82
N SER A 44 -3.70 -18.86 -0.89
CA SER A 44 -4.45 -17.62 -1.11
C SER A 44 -3.82 -16.47 -0.31
N ILE A 45 -3.30 -15.46 -1.02
CA ILE A 45 -2.69 -14.26 -0.41
C ILE A 45 -3.57 -13.05 -0.69
N GLY A 46 -3.86 -12.25 0.35
CA GLY A 46 -4.63 -11.02 0.25
C GLY A 46 -4.43 -10.14 1.49
N TYR A 47 -5.33 -9.19 1.71
CA TYR A 47 -5.35 -8.28 2.86
C TYR A 47 -6.79 -7.81 3.11
N SER A 48 -7.05 -7.26 4.29
CA SER A 48 -8.40 -7.03 4.84
C SER A 48 -9.23 -6.00 4.06
N ALA A 49 -8.59 -4.98 3.48
CA ALA A 49 -9.26 -3.92 2.72
C ALA A 49 -9.50 -4.28 1.25
N CYS A 50 -9.10 -5.47 0.81
CA CYS A 50 -9.12 -5.87 -0.60
C CYS A 50 -10.52 -6.26 -1.10
N HIS A 51 -11.15 -5.42 -1.92
CA HIS A 51 -12.49 -5.70 -2.47
C HIS A 51 -12.57 -7.05 -3.21
N TRP A 52 -11.64 -7.33 -4.13
CA TRP A 52 -11.65 -8.57 -4.90
C TRP A 52 -11.38 -9.82 -4.05
N CYS A 53 -10.74 -9.65 -2.87
CA CYS A 53 -10.54 -10.72 -1.92
C CYS A 53 -11.88 -11.10 -1.26
N HIS A 54 -12.70 -10.11 -0.88
CA HIS A 54 -14.06 -10.30 -0.38
C HIS A 54 -15.00 -10.88 -1.44
N VAL A 55 -14.85 -10.48 -2.71
CA VAL A 55 -15.63 -11.07 -3.82
C VAL A 55 -15.27 -12.55 -3.99
N MET A 56 -13.98 -12.89 -4.00
CA MET A 56 -13.52 -14.29 -4.11
C MET A 56 -14.00 -15.13 -2.91
N GLU A 57 -13.99 -14.56 -1.70
CA GLU A 57 -14.52 -15.22 -0.51
C GLU A 57 -16.00 -15.58 -0.65
N ARG A 58 -16.85 -14.56 -0.86
CA ARG A 58 -18.32 -14.72 -0.98
C ARG A 58 -18.72 -15.66 -2.11
N GLU A 59 -18.05 -15.56 -3.26
CA GLU A 59 -18.44 -16.34 -4.43
C GLU A 59 -17.85 -17.76 -4.44
N SER A 60 -16.75 -18.02 -3.73
CA SER A 60 -16.03 -19.31 -3.82
C SER A 60 -15.73 -19.95 -2.48
N PHE A 61 -15.14 -19.24 -1.51
CA PHE A 61 -14.68 -19.86 -0.26
C PHE A 61 -15.82 -20.15 0.72
N GLU A 62 -16.93 -19.41 0.63
CA GLU A 62 -18.16 -19.66 1.40
C GLU A 62 -19.04 -20.77 0.79
N ASP A 63 -18.86 -21.11 -0.50
CA ASP A 63 -19.65 -22.15 -1.16
C ASP A 63 -19.29 -23.55 -0.63
N PRO A 64 -20.21 -24.29 0.03
CA PRO A 64 -19.90 -25.57 0.66
C PRO A 64 -19.38 -26.63 -0.31
N GLU A 65 -19.84 -26.62 -1.57
CA GLU A 65 -19.36 -27.56 -2.58
C GLU A 65 -17.93 -27.26 -3.02
N THR A 66 -17.61 -25.98 -3.26
CA THR A 66 -16.24 -25.54 -3.58
C THR A 66 -15.30 -25.84 -2.41
N ALA A 67 -15.71 -25.53 -1.19
CA ALA A 67 -14.91 -25.79 0.00
C ALA A 67 -14.67 -27.29 0.23
N ALA A 68 -15.66 -28.15 -0.01
CA ALA A 68 -15.49 -29.60 0.05
C ALA A 68 -14.43 -30.08 -0.96
N LEU A 69 -14.47 -29.58 -2.19
CA LEU A 69 -13.48 -29.91 -3.22
C LEU A 69 -12.07 -29.43 -2.82
N MET A 70 -11.95 -28.20 -2.30
CA MET A 70 -10.69 -27.65 -1.80
C MET A 70 -10.11 -28.52 -0.68
N ASN A 71 -10.91 -28.83 0.35
CA ASN A 71 -10.50 -29.59 1.52
C ASN A 71 -10.12 -31.05 1.18
N GLU A 72 -10.78 -31.64 0.18
CA GLU A 72 -10.45 -33.00 -0.27
C GLU A 72 -9.10 -33.03 -0.99
N LYS A 73 -8.86 -32.07 -1.89
CA LYS A 73 -7.78 -32.15 -2.88
C LYS A 73 -6.51 -31.39 -2.50
N TYR A 74 -6.61 -30.39 -1.62
CA TYR A 74 -5.51 -29.47 -1.31
C TYR A 74 -5.27 -29.33 0.19
N VAL A 75 -4.07 -28.87 0.53
CA VAL A 75 -3.84 -28.18 1.81
C VAL A 75 -4.03 -26.68 1.56
N ASN A 76 -5.06 -26.10 2.16
CA ASN A 76 -5.47 -24.72 1.93
C ASN A 76 -4.73 -23.79 2.90
N ILE A 77 -3.92 -22.87 2.38
CA ILE A 77 -3.16 -21.91 3.17
C ILE A 77 -3.63 -20.49 2.84
N LYS A 78 -3.92 -19.71 3.89
CA LYS A 78 -4.31 -18.30 3.80
C LYS A 78 -3.20 -17.42 4.37
N VAL A 79 -2.84 -16.35 3.68
CA VAL A 79 -1.76 -15.43 4.08
C VAL A 79 -2.21 -13.99 3.94
N ASP A 80 -1.97 -13.20 4.98
CA ASP A 80 -2.04 -11.75 4.93
C ASP A 80 -0.71 -11.20 4.38
N ARG A 81 -0.75 -10.57 3.20
CA ARG A 81 0.45 -9.98 2.57
C ARG A 81 1.07 -8.88 3.43
N GLU A 82 0.25 -8.19 4.22
CA GLU A 82 0.72 -7.10 5.06
C GLU A 82 1.52 -7.60 6.25
N GLU A 83 1.26 -8.83 6.71
CA GLU A 83 2.03 -9.51 7.74
C GLU A 83 3.19 -10.34 7.17
N ARG A 84 3.05 -10.85 5.94
CA ARG A 84 4.03 -11.72 5.26
C ARG A 84 4.35 -11.22 3.85
N PRO A 85 5.00 -10.04 3.71
CA PRO A 85 5.39 -9.51 2.40
C PRO A 85 6.44 -10.40 1.72
N ASP A 86 7.20 -11.17 2.50
CA ASP A 86 8.16 -12.14 2.00
C ASP A 86 7.51 -13.23 1.15
N LEU A 87 6.40 -13.80 1.64
CA LEU A 87 5.62 -14.78 0.88
C LEU A 87 4.94 -14.13 -0.32
N ASP A 88 4.33 -12.96 -0.12
CA ASP A 88 3.66 -12.20 -1.18
C ASP A 88 4.62 -11.92 -2.35
N SER A 89 5.81 -11.39 -2.05
CA SER A 89 6.84 -11.06 -3.05
C SER A 89 7.26 -12.28 -3.88
N ILE A 90 7.53 -13.42 -3.22
CA ILE A 90 7.95 -14.66 -3.90
C ILE A 90 6.87 -15.12 -4.86
N TYR A 91 5.63 -15.27 -4.40
CA TYR A 91 4.58 -15.89 -5.18
C TYR A 91 3.93 -14.93 -6.18
N MET A 92 3.87 -13.64 -5.88
CA MET A 92 3.46 -12.62 -6.84
C MET A 92 4.45 -12.55 -8.00
N ARG A 93 5.76 -12.59 -7.71
CA ARG A 93 6.78 -12.63 -8.76
C ARG A 93 6.72 -13.92 -9.57
N ALA A 94 6.48 -15.07 -8.92
CA ALA A 94 6.26 -16.34 -9.62
C ALA A 94 5.07 -16.26 -10.60
N LEU A 95 3.96 -15.66 -10.18
CA LEU A 95 2.78 -15.44 -10.99
C LEU A 95 3.05 -14.49 -12.17
N GLN A 96 3.74 -13.38 -11.92
CA GLN A 96 4.11 -12.40 -12.95
C GLN A 96 5.05 -12.98 -13.99
N VAL A 97 6.06 -13.75 -13.59
CA VAL A 97 6.96 -14.46 -14.51
C VAL A 97 6.19 -15.47 -15.37
N SER A 98 5.21 -16.15 -14.77
CA SER A 98 4.45 -17.21 -15.46
C SER A 98 3.36 -16.67 -16.39
N THR A 99 2.75 -15.53 -16.08
CA THR A 99 1.53 -15.03 -16.77
C THR A 99 1.68 -13.64 -17.37
N GLY A 100 2.75 -12.91 -17.04
CA GLY A 100 2.95 -11.50 -17.42
C GLY A 100 2.06 -10.52 -16.65
N ARG A 101 1.25 -10.98 -15.70
CA ARG A 101 0.31 -10.18 -14.91
C ARG A 101 0.32 -10.63 -13.45
N GLY A 102 -0.22 -9.81 -12.55
CA GLY A 102 -0.36 -10.11 -11.14
C GLY A 102 -1.40 -9.22 -10.49
N GLY A 103 -1.77 -9.53 -9.24
CA GLY A 103 -2.75 -8.78 -8.46
C GLY A 103 -3.33 -9.62 -7.33
N TRP A 104 -4.08 -8.97 -6.45
CA TRP A 104 -4.76 -9.61 -5.34
C TRP A 104 -6.26 -9.76 -5.62
N PRO A 105 -6.93 -10.82 -5.13
CA PRO A 105 -6.36 -11.94 -4.38
C PRO A 105 -5.42 -12.77 -5.25
N LEU A 106 -4.28 -13.19 -4.70
CA LEU A 106 -3.39 -14.13 -5.38
C LEU A 106 -3.84 -15.55 -5.03
N THR A 107 -4.10 -16.36 -6.05
CA THR A 107 -4.46 -17.77 -5.91
C THR A 107 -3.38 -18.62 -6.58
N ALA A 108 -2.50 -19.21 -5.78
CA ALA A 108 -1.37 -20.01 -6.25
C ALA A 108 -1.51 -21.49 -5.87
N PHE A 109 -0.98 -22.35 -6.72
CA PHE A 109 -0.88 -23.77 -6.52
C PHE A 109 0.59 -24.16 -6.42
N LEU A 110 0.95 -24.78 -5.30
CA LEU A 110 2.32 -25.15 -4.97
C LEU A 110 2.46 -26.65 -4.78
N THR A 111 3.66 -27.16 -5.05
CA THR A 111 4.05 -28.50 -4.63
C THR A 111 4.05 -28.61 -3.09
N PRO A 112 4.06 -29.82 -2.50
CA PRO A 112 4.06 -30.01 -1.04
C PRO A 112 5.24 -29.36 -0.31
N ASP A 113 6.33 -29.10 -1.02
CA ASP A 113 7.52 -28.40 -0.54
C ASP A 113 7.51 -26.88 -0.86
N GLY A 114 6.37 -26.35 -1.33
CA GLY A 114 6.12 -24.91 -1.47
C GLY A 114 6.58 -24.31 -2.80
N ARG A 115 6.99 -25.09 -3.80
CA ARG A 115 7.39 -24.55 -5.11
C ARG A 115 6.16 -24.22 -5.95
N PHE A 116 6.11 -23.01 -6.50
CA PHE A 116 5.03 -22.57 -7.38
C PHE A 116 5.03 -23.38 -8.69
N PHE A 117 3.83 -23.74 -9.17
CA PHE A 117 3.69 -24.34 -10.51
C PHE A 117 2.51 -23.79 -11.33
N TYR A 118 1.50 -23.19 -10.71
CA TYR A 118 0.38 -22.54 -11.40
C TYR A 118 -0.26 -21.49 -10.51
N GLY A 119 -0.91 -20.48 -11.09
CA GLY A 119 -1.68 -19.51 -10.33
C GLY A 119 -2.43 -18.52 -11.20
N GLY A 120 -3.25 -17.72 -10.53
CA GLY A 120 -3.99 -16.60 -11.10
C GLY A 120 -4.37 -15.61 -10.01
N THR A 121 -5.21 -14.65 -10.36
CA THR A 121 -5.79 -13.72 -9.39
C THR A 121 -7.15 -14.24 -8.90
N TYR A 122 -8.23 -13.65 -9.40
CA TYR A 122 -9.60 -14.08 -9.18
C TYR A 122 -10.03 -15.15 -10.20
N PHE A 123 -10.79 -16.14 -9.73
CA PHE A 123 -11.43 -17.16 -10.56
C PHE A 123 -12.94 -17.18 -10.28
N PRO A 124 -13.81 -17.04 -11.30
CA PRO A 124 -15.24 -16.94 -11.07
C PRO A 124 -15.89 -18.26 -10.65
N PRO A 125 -17.05 -18.24 -9.95
CA PRO A 125 -17.76 -19.45 -9.55
C PRO A 125 -18.34 -20.23 -10.75
N ALA A 126 -18.62 -19.53 -11.84
CA ALA A 126 -19.08 -20.08 -13.12
C ALA A 126 -18.21 -19.55 -14.28
N PRO A 127 -18.06 -20.30 -15.38
CA PRO A 127 -17.25 -19.85 -16.50
C PRO A 127 -17.76 -18.53 -17.07
N ARG A 128 -16.87 -17.55 -17.25
CA ARG A 128 -17.21 -16.21 -17.77
C ARG A 128 -16.10 -15.70 -18.67
N ALA A 129 -16.47 -15.15 -19.83
CA ALA A 129 -15.55 -14.44 -20.74
C ALA A 129 -14.24 -15.21 -21.05
N GLY A 130 -14.31 -16.53 -21.25
CA GLY A 130 -13.15 -17.36 -21.53
C GLY A 130 -12.32 -17.79 -20.31
N MET A 131 -12.69 -17.35 -19.10
CA MET A 131 -12.11 -17.83 -17.85
C MET A 131 -12.84 -19.10 -17.39
N PRO A 132 -12.09 -20.16 -17.01
CA PRO A 132 -12.69 -21.33 -16.37
C PRO A 132 -13.26 -20.95 -14.99
N SER A 133 -14.25 -21.71 -14.53
CA SER A 133 -14.69 -21.56 -13.15
C SER A 133 -13.65 -22.05 -12.16
N PHE A 134 -13.71 -21.57 -10.91
CA PHE A 134 -12.79 -22.01 -9.87
C PHE A 134 -12.84 -23.53 -9.65
N LYS A 135 -14.04 -24.14 -9.64
CA LYS A 135 -14.21 -25.61 -9.61
C LYS A 135 -13.50 -26.32 -10.77
N GLN A 136 -13.53 -25.76 -11.98
CA GLN A 136 -12.82 -26.31 -13.14
C GLN A 136 -11.30 -26.19 -12.99
N VAL A 137 -10.80 -25.07 -12.46
CA VAL A 137 -9.38 -24.88 -12.17
C VAL A 137 -8.90 -25.92 -11.14
N LEU A 138 -9.62 -26.07 -10.02
CA LEU A 138 -9.32 -27.07 -8.98
C LEU A 138 -9.25 -28.49 -9.57
N ALA A 139 -10.27 -28.92 -10.32
CA ALA A 139 -10.26 -30.25 -10.91
C ALA A 139 -9.11 -30.46 -11.92
N THR A 140 -8.80 -29.43 -12.73
CA THR A 140 -7.73 -29.51 -13.74
C THR A 140 -6.35 -29.61 -13.10
N ILE A 141 -6.11 -28.81 -12.06
CA ILE A 141 -4.82 -28.78 -11.36
C ILE A 141 -4.57 -30.07 -10.58
N GLU A 142 -5.57 -30.61 -9.89
CA GLU A 142 -5.43 -31.89 -9.19
C GLU A 142 -5.09 -33.03 -10.16
N ASN A 143 -5.82 -33.13 -11.27
CA ASN A 143 -5.54 -34.14 -12.29
C ASN A 143 -4.14 -33.96 -12.91
N ALA A 144 -3.73 -32.72 -13.19
CA ALA A 144 -2.39 -32.44 -13.70
C ALA A 144 -1.30 -32.86 -12.69
N TYR A 145 -1.49 -32.56 -11.41
CA TYR A 145 -0.57 -32.95 -10.34
C TYR A 145 -0.43 -34.46 -10.21
N ARG A 146 -1.52 -35.22 -10.36
CA ARG A 146 -1.51 -36.69 -10.30
C ARG A 146 -0.91 -37.35 -11.55
N THR A 147 -1.18 -36.80 -12.74
CA THR A 147 -0.83 -37.46 -14.02
C THR A 147 0.46 -36.96 -14.65
N ARG A 148 0.89 -35.73 -14.34
CA ARG A 148 2.04 -35.05 -14.93
C ARG A 148 2.99 -34.48 -13.86
N ARG A 149 3.16 -35.21 -12.75
CA ARG A 149 3.94 -34.78 -11.59
C ARG A 149 5.36 -34.35 -11.95
N GLN A 150 6.06 -35.15 -12.76
CA GLN A 150 7.44 -34.87 -13.14
C GLN A 150 7.56 -33.56 -13.94
N GLU A 151 6.64 -33.30 -14.88
CA GLU A 151 6.63 -32.05 -15.66
C GLU A 151 6.41 -30.83 -14.75
N ILE A 152 5.55 -30.96 -13.74
CA ILE A 152 5.30 -29.91 -12.74
C ILE A 152 6.58 -29.64 -11.93
N GLU A 153 7.24 -30.68 -11.42
CA GLU A 153 8.46 -30.51 -10.61
C GLU A 153 9.60 -29.89 -11.44
N GLU A 154 9.81 -30.34 -12.67
CA GLU A 154 10.82 -29.76 -13.57
C GLU A 154 10.50 -28.29 -13.93
N GLY A 155 9.22 -27.95 -14.11
CA GLY A 155 8.78 -26.58 -14.34
C GLY A 155 9.00 -25.68 -13.12
N SER A 156 8.65 -26.19 -11.94
CA SER A 156 8.87 -25.53 -10.65
C SER A 156 10.35 -25.28 -10.38
N ASP A 157 11.24 -26.23 -10.67
CA ASP A 157 12.69 -26.06 -10.48
C ASP A 157 13.26 -24.98 -11.40
N LYS A 158 12.83 -24.95 -12.66
CA LYS A 158 13.22 -23.90 -13.61
C LYS A 158 12.76 -22.53 -13.13
N LEU A 159 11.52 -22.42 -12.67
CA LEU A 159 10.99 -21.16 -12.15
C LEU A 159 11.73 -20.73 -10.88
N LEU A 160 11.99 -21.65 -9.96
CA LEU A 160 12.72 -21.35 -8.74
C LEU A 160 14.14 -20.85 -9.04
N ALA A 161 14.82 -21.46 -10.01
CA ALA A 161 16.13 -20.98 -10.48
C ALA A 161 16.06 -19.55 -11.05
N VAL A 162 14.98 -19.20 -11.77
CA VAL A 162 14.75 -17.82 -12.26
C VAL A 162 14.47 -16.85 -11.10
N LEU A 163 13.72 -17.28 -10.09
CA LEU A 163 13.42 -16.45 -8.92
C LEU A 163 14.67 -16.19 -8.07
N ALA A 164 15.49 -17.23 -7.87
CA ALA A 164 16.77 -17.15 -7.17
C ALA A 164 17.82 -16.36 -7.98
N GLY A 165 17.84 -16.53 -9.30
CA GLY A 165 18.91 -16.10 -10.22
C GLY A 165 18.78 -14.73 -10.87
N ILE A 166 18.22 -13.71 -10.20
CA ILE A 166 18.60 -12.32 -10.57
C ILE A 166 19.97 -12.07 -9.95
N PRO A 167 21.01 -11.58 -10.66
CA PRO A 167 20.90 -10.65 -11.78
C PRO A 167 21.40 -11.24 -13.10
N PRO A 168 20.72 -10.93 -14.22
CA PRO A 168 21.45 -10.35 -15.35
C PRO A 168 20.63 -9.34 -16.19
N SER A 169 20.41 -8.12 -15.69
CA SER A 169 20.54 -6.92 -16.55
C SER A 169 21.86 -6.18 -16.33
N GLU A 170 22.71 -6.67 -15.41
CA GLU A 170 24.03 -6.11 -15.10
C GLU A 170 25.16 -7.15 -15.13
N THR A 171 24.99 -8.28 -15.83
CA THR A 171 26.14 -9.07 -16.29
C THR A 171 26.70 -8.49 -17.59
N ARG A 172 26.86 -7.16 -17.63
CA ARG A 172 28.09 -6.61 -18.19
C ARG A 172 29.10 -6.72 -17.08
N SER A 173 29.81 -7.85 -17.05
CA SER A 173 31.15 -7.96 -16.46
C SER A 173 31.40 -7.17 -15.16
N ARG A 174 31.47 -7.89 -14.02
CA ARG A 174 32.47 -7.58 -12.97
C ARG A 174 33.89 -7.76 -13.55
N GLY A 175 34.19 -7.05 -14.63
CA GLY A 175 35.53 -6.71 -15.04
C GLY A 175 35.94 -5.51 -14.21
N GLU A 176 37.24 -5.32 -14.05
CA GLU A 176 37.90 -4.25 -13.28
C GLU A 176 37.63 -2.81 -13.82
N GLY A 177 36.45 -2.56 -14.39
CA GLY A 177 35.97 -1.28 -14.92
C GLY A 177 34.53 -0.91 -14.55
N ASP A 178 33.84 -1.68 -13.69
CA ASP A 178 32.43 -1.42 -13.33
C ASP A 178 32.26 -0.35 -12.22
N GLU A 179 33.33 -0.08 -11.44
CA GLU A 179 33.44 1.20 -10.70
C GLU A 179 33.28 2.39 -11.64
N GLY A 180 33.62 2.21 -12.93
CA GLY A 180 33.44 3.17 -14.00
C GLY A 180 31.98 3.36 -14.44
N LEU A 181 31.05 2.41 -14.35
CA LEU A 181 29.71 2.59 -14.94
C LEU A 181 28.76 3.46 -14.10
N LEU A 182 28.84 3.39 -12.77
CA LEU A 182 28.18 4.34 -11.86
C LEU A 182 28.89 5.71 -11.88
N HIS A 183 30.23 5.71 -12.01
CA HIS A 183 31.04 6.93 -12.10
C HIS A 183 30.91 7.66 -13.45
N GLU A 184 30.75 6.92 -14.56
CA GLU A 184 30.52 7.42 -15.92
C GLU A 184 29.05 7.82 -16.15
N ARG A 185 28.09 7.26 -15.40
CA ARG A 185 26.68 7.64 -15.48
C ARG A 185 26.25 8.75 -14.53
N GLY A 186 27.06 9.14 -13.54
CA GLY A 186 26.95 10.37 -12.74
C GLY A 186 25.53 10.93 -12.53
N PRO A 187 25.32 12.25 -12.62
CA PRO A 187 23.98 12.85 -12.68
C PRO A 187 23.11 12.40 -13.86
N GLY A 188 23.74 11.79 -14.88
CA GLY A 188 23.10 11.38 -16.14
C GLY A 188 22.05 10.27 -15.98
N ILE A 189 22.17 9.39 -14.98
CA ILE A 189 21.13 8.38 -14.70
C ILE A 189 19.85 9.04 -14.16
N LEU A 190 19.98 10.05 -13.30
CA LEU A 190 18.84 10.81 -12.78
C LEU A 190 18.20 11.65 -13.89
N ASP A 191 19.02 12.25 -14.77
CA ASP A 191 18.52 12.97 -15.96
C ASP A 191 17.85 12.04 -16.97
N HIS A 192 18.30 10.79 -17.07
CA HIS A 192 17.64 9.78 -17.88
C HIS A 192 16.29 9.37 -17.29
N ALA A 193 16.23 9.10 -15.98
CA ALA A 193 14.98 8.78 -15.28
C ALA A 193 13.95 9.89 -15.43
N ALA A 194 14.34 11.16 -15.20
CA ALA A 194 13.43 12.30 -15.37
C ALA A 194 12.90 12.41 -16.82
N ARG A 195 13.75 12.19 -17.84
CA ARG A 195 13.31 12.18 -19.24
C ARG A 195 12.40 11.01 -19.58
N TYR A 196 12.65 9.83 -19.00
CA TYR A 196 11.79 8.67 -19.16
C TYR A 196 10.39 8.94 -18.59
N LEU A 197 10.32 9.48 -17.36
CA LEU A 197 9.07 9.87 -16.71
C LEU A 197 8.32 10.96 -17.49
N ALA A 198 9.04 11.95 -18.04
CA ALA A 198 8.43 12.97 -18.89
C ALA A 198 7.78 12.38 -20.16
N GLY A 199 8.26 11.24 -20.66
CA GLY A 199 7.65 10.54 -21.79
C GLY A 199 6.37 9.76 -21.42
N GLN A 200 6.14 9.49 -20.14
CA GLN A 200 4.96 8.78 -19.62
C GLN A 200 3.93 9.74 -18.99
N PHE A 201 4.29 11.01 -18.80
CA PHE A 201 3.48 12.00 -18.11
C PHE A 201 2.20 12.33 -18.89
N ASP A 202 1.07 12.37 -18.20
CA ASP A 202 -0.20 12.85 -18.73
C ASP A 202 -0.36 14.34 -18.46
N PRO A 203 -0.20 15.23 -19.46
CA PRO A 203 -0.36 16.66 -19.26
C PRO A 203 -1.82 17.10 -19.08
N ALA A 204 -2.80 16.27 -19.44
CA ALA A 204 -4.22 16.61 -19.37
C ALA A 204 -4.79 16.43 -17.95
N HIS A 205 -4.36 15.37 -17.25
CA HIS A 205 -4.86 15.04 -15.91
C HIS A 205 -3.77 14.77 -14.87
N GLY A 206 -2.49 14.96 -15.22
CA GLY A 206 -1.37 14.61 -14.35
C GLY A 206 -1.20 13.10 -14.15
N GLY A 207 -0.12 12.70 -13.48
CA GLY A 207 0.26 11.30 -13.29
C GLY A 207 1.03 10.72 -14.46
N PHE A 208 1.24 9.41 -14.40
CA PHE A 208 2.05 8.66 -15.37
C PHE A 208 1.29 7.42 -15.84
N GLY A 209 1.27 7.20 -17.16
CA GLY A 209 0.62 6.05 -17.77
C GLY A 209 -0.92 6.16 -17.87
N PRO A 210 -1.57 5.12 -18.42
CA PRO A 210 -3.02 5.07 -18.60
C PRO A 210 -3.77 4.68 -17.30
N ALA A 211 -5.10 4.67 -17.36
CA ALA A 211 -5.94 4.11 -16.30
C ALA A 211 -5.74 2.58 -16.15
N PRO A 212 -5.84 2.02 -14.93
CA PRO A 212 -6.04 2.71 -13.65
C PRO A 212 -4.79 3.51 -13.22
N LYS A 213 -4.99 4.66 -12.57
CA LYS A 213 -3.91 5.56 -12.13
C LYS A 213 -3.57 5.40 -10.65
N PHE A 214 -2.29 5.17 -10.39
CA PHE A 214 -1.72 5.10 -9.04
C PHE A 214 -0.95 6.39 -8.70
N PRO A 215 -0.99 6.88 -7.45
CA PRO A 215 -0.37 8.16 -7.06
C PRO A 215 1.16 8.25 -7.21
N GLN A 216 1.89 7.13 -7.07
CA GLN A 216 3.34 7.01 -7.24
C GLN A 216 4.18 8.10 -6.51
N PRO A 217 4.04 8.25 -5.18
CA PRO A 217 4.68 9.32 -4.41
C PRO A 217 6.22 9.34 -4.56
N ASP A 218 6.88 8.17 -4.60
CA ASP A 218 8.34 8.09 -4.74
C ASP A 218 8.85 8.60 -6.10
N THR A 219 8.05 8.39 -7.15
CA THR A 219 8.33 8.95 -8.48
C THR A 219 8.23 10.47 -8.46
N LEU A 220 7.25 11.02 -7.75
CA LEU A 220 7.09 12.46 -7.57
C LEU A 220 8.22 13.06 -6.72
N GLU A 221 8.64 12.38 -5.65
CA GLU A 221 9.81 12.74 -4.83
C GLU A 221 11.10 12.80 -5.65
N LEU A 222 11.34 11.79 -6.50
CA LEU A 222 12.49 11.77 -7.41
C LEU A 222 12.51 13.02 -8.30
N LEU A 223 11.36 13.41 -8.85
CA LEU A 223 11.24 14.59 -9.71
C LEU A 223 11.44 15.91 -8.94
N LEU A 224 10.95 16.02 -7.70
CA LEU A 224 11.23 17.17 -6.83
C LEU A 224 12.72 17.28 -6.50
N ARG A 225 13.37 16.17 -6.14
CA ARG A 225 14.82 16.13 -5.90
C ARG A 225 15.62 16.44 -7.17
N HIS A 226 15.16 15.98 -8.33
CA HIS A 226 15.76 16.31 -9.62
C HIS A 226 15.68 17.82 -9.91
N PHE A 227 14.52 18.44 -9.67
CA PHE A 227 14.35 19.90 -9.76
C PHE A 227 15.31 20.63 -8.81
N ALA A 228 15.36 20.23 -7.54
CA ALA A 228 16.24 20.85 -6.54
C ALA A 228 17.73 20.78 -6.94
N ARG A 229 18.15 19.68 -7.57
CA ARG A 229 19.54 19.49 -8.06
C ARG A 229 19.84 20.25 -9.34
N SER A 230 18.92 20.27 -10.30
CA SER A 230 19.19 20.72 -11.68
C SER A 230 18.67 22.13 -12.00
N GLY A 231 17.67 22.62 -11.25
CA GLY A 231 16.92 23.83 -11.57
C GLY A 231 15.96 23.69 -12.77
N ASP A 232 15.85 22.51 -13.40
CA ASP A 232 14.93 22.27 -14.51
C ASP A 232 13.48 22.25 -14.02
N ARG A 233 12.69 23.26 -14.41
CA ARG A 233 11.30 23.41 -13.98
C ARG A 233 10.37 22.31 -14.50
N ARG A 234 10.72 21.60 -15.57
CA ARG A 234 9.81 20.60 -16.18
C ARG A 234 9.41 19.49 -15.18
N PRO A 235 10.35 18.83 -14.47
CA PRO A 235 10.02 17.93 -13.35
C PRO A 235 9.08 18.56 -12.31
N LEU A 236 9.31 19.80 -11.89
CA LEU A 236 8.45 20.49 -10.93
C LEU A 236 7.04 20.68 -11.47
N ASP A 237 6.90 21.13 -12.72
CA ASP A 237 5.59 21.37 -13.34
C ASP A 237 4.79 20.06 -13.49
N MET A 238 5.46 18.94 -13.78
CA MET A 238 4.84 17.60 -13.79
C MET A 238 4.31 17.21 -12.41
N VAL A 239 5.12 17.43 -11.37
CA VAL A 239 4.71 17.14 -9.98
C VAL A 239 3.53 18.00 -9.58
N LEU A 240 3.60 19.33 -9.76
CA LEU A 240 2.53 20.24 -9.37
C LEU A 240 1.22 19.97 -10.12
N THR A 241 1.30 19.61 -11.40
CA THR A 241 0.12 19.22 -12.17
C THR A 241 -0.51 17.96 -11.57
N THR A 242 0.29 16.92 -11.34
CA THR A 242 -0.16 15.65 -10.75
C THR A 242 -0.79 15.84 -9.38
N LEU A 243 -0.11 16.57 -8.48
CA LEU A 243 -0.60 16.86 -7.14
C LEU A 243 -1.90 17.69 -7.14
N ARG A 244 -2.05 18.67 -8.04
CA ARG A 244 -3.31 19.44 -8.14
C ARG A 244 -4.48 18.59 -8.63
N PHE A 245 -4.26 17.73 -9.62
CA PHE A 245 -5.32 16.85 -10.10
C PHE A 245 -5.72 15.80 -9.04
N MET A 246 -4.75 15.17 -8.38
CA MET A 246 -5.05 14.25 -7.27
C MET A 246 -5.74 14.96 -6.10
N GLY A 247 -5.21 16.12 -5.68
CA GLY A 247 -5.76 16.88 -4.57
C GLY A 247 -7.17 17.39 -4.83
N ARG A 248 -7.54 17.65 -6.09
CA ARG A 248 -8.90 18.08 -6.45
C ARG A 248 -9.83 16.92 -6.81
N GLY A 249 -9.28 15.79 -7.25
CA GLY A 249 -10.03 14.61 -7.68
C GLY A 249 -10.80 13.93 -6.56
N GLY A 250 -11.61 12.95 -6.95
CA GLY A 250 -12.38 12.10 -6.02
C GLY A 250 -11.53 11.05 -5.30
N ILE A 251 -10.26 10.88 -5.69
CA ILE A 251 -9.28 10.09 -4.93
C ILE A 251 -8.96 10.69 -3.55
N ARG A 252 -9.21 11.98 -3.33
CA ARG A 252 -9.12 12.61 -2.01
C ARG A 252 -10.50 12.67 -1.35
N ASP A 253 -10.60 12.24 -0.10
CA ASP A 253 -11.82 12.46 0.67
C ASP A 253 -11.92 13.93 1.09
N HIS A 254 -12.77 14.68 0.39
CA HIS A 254 -12.94 16.11 0.64
C HIS A 254 -13.63 16.46 1.96
N LEU A 255 -14.25 15.50 2.66
CA LEU A 255 -14.89 15.76 3.96
C LEU A 255 -14.00 15.34 5.13
N GLY A 256 -13.45 14.13 5.07
CA GLY A 256 -12.68 13.53 6.15
C GLY A 256 -11.17 13.71 6.04
N GLY A 257 -10.68 14.15 4.88
CA GLY A 257 -9.26 14.17 4.57
C GLY A 257 -8.72 12.79 4.20
N GLY A 258 -7.46 12.79 3.78
CA GLY A 258 -6.78 11.59 3.32
C GLY A 258 -7.14 11.17 1.90
N PHE A 259 -6.37 10.21 1.39
CA PHE A 259 -6.45 9.67 0.04
C PHE A 259 -6.91 8.21 0.07
N HIS A 260 -7.73 7.91 -0.93
CA HIS A 260 -7.99 6.56 -1.39
C HIS A 260 -6.81 6.03 -2.21
N ARG A 261 -6.70 4.71 -2.32
CA ARG A 261 -5.48 4.05 -2.80
C ARG A 261 -5.10 4.39 -4.24
N TYR A 262 -6.06 4.33 -5.16
CA TYR A 262 -5.84 4.61 -6.58
C TYR A 262 -7.15 4.94 -7.29
N SER A 263 -7.04 5.46 -8.52
CA SER A 263 -8.21 5.76 -9.34
C SER A 263 -8.37 4.76 -10.49
N VAL A 264 -9.60 4.31 -10.72
CA VAL A 264 -9.92 3.41 -11.85
C VAL A 264 -9.97 4.13 -13.19
N ASP A 265 -10.12 5.46 -13.18
CA ASP A 265 -10.11 6.29 -14.37
C ASP A 265 -8.78 7.06 -14.54
N ASP A 266 -8.69 7.83 -15.63
CA ASP A 266 -7.53 8.63 -15.97
C ASP A 266 -7.59 10.06 -15.40
N ARG A 267 -8.64 10.42 -14.67
CA ARG A 267 -8.92 11.80 -14.20
C ARG A 267 -8.79 11.96 -12.69
N TRP A 268 -8.50 10.88 -11.97
CA TRP A 268 -8.48 10.84 -10.51
C TRP A 268 -9.86 11.01 -9.87
N LEU A 269 -10.93 10.69 -10.61
CA LEU A 269 -12.31 10.91 -10.15
C LEU A 269 -12.82 9.69 -9.38
N ALA A 270 -12.90 8.52 -10.00
CA ALA A 270 -13.41 7.31 -9.39
C ALA A 270 -12.29 6.55 -8.66
N PRO A 271 -12.30 6.49 -7.31
CA PRO A 271 -11.31 5.73 -6.57
C PRO A 271 -11.70 4.27 -6.43
N HIS A 272 -10.73 3.42 -6.10
CA HIS A 272 -10.99 2.31 -5.19
C HIS A 272 -10.93 2.83 -3.76
N PHE A 273 -12.00 2.68 -3.00
CA PHE A 273 -12.25 3.46 -1.79
C PHE A 273 -11.41 3.05 -0.56
N GLU A 274 -10.53 2.06 -0.70
CA GLU A 274 -9.51 1.69 0.30
C GLU A 274 -8.69 2.92 0.71
N LYS A 275 -8.49 3.15 2.01
CA LYS A 275 -7.51 4.14 2.49
C LYS A 275 -6.42 3.44 3.28
N MET A 276 -5.20 3.49 2.76
CA MET A 276 -4.05 2.83 3.38
C MET A 276 -3.17 3.83 4.12
N LEU A 277 -2.60 3.43 5.27
CA LEU A 277 -1.73 4.27 6.07
C LEU A 277 -0.48 4.72 5.29
N TYR A 278 0.14 3.79 4.55
CA TYR A 278 1.35 4.09 3.78
C TYR A 278 1.08 5.10 2.65
N ASP A 279 -0.04 4.97 1.92
CA ASP A 279 -0.41 5.91 0.86
C ASP A 279 -0.56 7.33 1.43
N ASN A 280 -1.26 7.45 2.55
CA ASN A 280 -1.50 8.72 3.21
C ASN A 280 -0.22 9.33 3.80
N GLY A 281 0.67 8.52 4.37
CA GLY A 281 1.98 8.98 4.85
C GLY A 281 2.87 9.48 3.71
N LEU A 282 3.04 8.67 2.67
CA LEU A 282 3.91 9.01 1.53
C LEU A 282 3.36 10.17 0.70
N LEU A 283 2.05 10.23 0.48
CA LEU A 283 1.44 11.36 -0.23
C LEU A 283 1.55 12.66 0.58
N ALA A 284 1.21 12.64 1.87
CA ALA A 284 1.34 13.82 2.72
C ALA A 284 2.76 14.40 2.65
N ARG A 285 3.79 13.55 2.60
CA ARG A 285 5.18 13.97 2.48
C ARG A 285 5.50 14.69 1.16
N VAL A 286 5.08 14.14 0.02
CA VAL A 286 5.37 14.80 -1.26
C VAL A 286 4.58 16.10 -1.44
N TYR A 287 3.36 16.20 -0.89
CA TYR A 287 2.63 17.47 -0.79
C TYR A 287 3.36 18.46 0.13
N LEU A 288 3.93 18.02 1.25
CA LEU A 288 4.73 18.85 2.14
C LEU A 288 5.96 19.43 1.41
N HIS A 289 6.71 18.59 0.70
CA HIS A 289 7.88 19.04 -0.04
C HIS A 289 7.50 20.00 -1.17
N ALA A 290 6.41 19.73 -1.89
CA ALA A 290 5.89 20.67 -2.89
C ALA A 290 5.53 22.02 -2.25
N PHE A 291 4.89 22.02 -1.06
CA PHE A 291 4.61 23.24 -0.30
C PHE A 291 5.90 23.97 0.11
N GLN A 292 6.90 23.28 0.65
CA GLN A 292 8.16 23.90 1.06
C GLN A 292 8.92 24.54 -0.12
N ILE A 293 8.86 23.91 -1.29
CA ILE A 293 9.52 24.42 -2.51
C ILE A 293 8.79 25.64 -3.08
N THR A 294 7.45 25.65 -3.04
CA THR A 294 6.64 26.62 -3.80
C THR A 294 5.92 27.67 -2.97
N GLY A 295 5.66 27.38 -1.69
CA GLY A 295 4.76 28.15 -0.83
C GLY A 295 3.27 28.01 -1.19
N ASP A 296 2.89 27.09 -2.09
CA ASP A 296 1.52 26.91 -2.57
C ASP A 296 0.59 26.43 -1.46
N GLN A 297 -0.41 27.25 -1.12
CA GLN A 297 -1.34 26.97 -0.03
C GLN A 297 -2.25 25.77 -0.32
N GLU A 298 -2.53 25.44 -1.57
CA GLU A 298 -3.30 24.24 -1.91
C GLU A 298 -2.56 22.97 -1.48
N MET A 299 -1.22 22.94 -1.65
CA MET A 299 -0.38 21.84 -1.18
C MET A 299 -0.39 21.74 0.35
N ARG A 300 -0.33 22.90 1.03
CA ARG A 300 -0.42 23.02 2.50
C ARG A 300 -1.73 22.44 3.04
N ASP A 301 -2.86 22.77 2.41
CA ASP A 301 -4.18 22.31 2.82
C ASP A 301 -4.32 20.78 2.63
N VAL A 302 -3.77 20.25 1.53
CA VAL A 302 -3.79 18.80 1.27
C VAL A 302 -2.97 18.05 2.31
N VAL A 303 -1.72 18.46 2.59
CA VAL A 303 -0.91 17.78 3.61
C VAL A 303 -1.56 17.85 5.00
N THR A 304 -2.13 19.00 5.35
CA THR A 304 -2.74 19.21 6.67
C THR A 304 -3.98 18.32 6.83
N SER A 305 -4.91 18.33 5.86
CA SER A 305 -6.10 17.47 5.91
C SER A 305 -5.77 15.98 5.86
N THR A 306 -4.70 15.58 5.18
CA THR A 306 -4.24 14.18 5.13
C THR A 306 -3.68 13.72 6.47
N LEU A 307 -2.82 14.51 7.11
CA LEU A 307 -2.26 14.16 8.42
C LEU A 307 -3.31 14.26 9.54
N ASP A 308 -4.22 15.23 9.46
CA ASP A 308 -5.34 15.33 10.42
C ASP A 308 -6.28 14.12 10.32
N TYR A 309 -6.51 13.59 9.11
CA TYR A 309 -7.21 12.31 8.91
C TYR A 309 -6.48 11.16 9.63
N VAL A 310 -5.17 11.01 9.42
CA VAL A 310 -4.39 9.95 10.06
C VAL A 310 -4.48 10.03 11.58
N LEU A 311 -4.38 11.23 12.16
CA LEU A 311 -4.48 11.42 13.61
C LEU A 311 -5.89 11.17 14.17
N ALA A 312 -6.93 11.52 13.41
CA ALA A 312 -8.31 11.40 13.86
C ALA A 312 -8.86 9.98 13.71
N ASP A 313 -8.50 9.28 12.63
CA ASP A 313 -9.18 8.06 12.21
C ASP A 313 -8.32 6.78 12.36
N LEU A 314 -7.01 6.91 12.17
CA LEU A 314 -6.08 5.79 12.17
C LEU A 314 -5.20 5.71 13.42
N ARG A 315 -5.33 6.64 14.38
CA ARG A 315 -4.53 6.61 15.60
C ARG A 315 -5.02 5.54 16.58
N ASP A 316 -4.09 4.69 17.01
CA ASP A 316 -4.29 3.78 18.13
C ASP A 316 -4.02 4.50 19.47
N PRO A 317 -4.85 4.29 20.50
CA PRO A 317 -4.64 4.91 21.82
C PRO A 317 -3.30 4.54 22.48
N ALA A 318 -2.67 3.42 22.14
CA ALA A 318 -1.36 3.05 22.68
C ALA A 318 -0.19 3.77 21.97
N GLY A 319 -0.43 4.48 20.86
CA GLY A 319 0.57 5.29 20.16
C GLY A 319 0.90 4.85 18.74
N GLY A 320 0.42 3.66 18.32
CA GLY A 320 0.52 3.21 16.94
C GLY A 320 -0.46 3.91 15.99
N PHE A 321 -0.33 3.60 14.71
CA PHE A 321 -1.30 3.90 13.67
C PHE A 321 -1.77 2.61 13.00
N TYR A 322 -3.09 2.48 12.87
CA TYR A 322 -3.80 1.41 12.19
C TYR A 322 -3.51 1.41 10.69
N SER A 323 -3.53 0.22 10.08
CA SER A 323 -2.98 0.00 8.74
C SER A 323 -3.90 0.51 7.63
N ALA A 324 -5.23 0.38 7.77
CA ALA A 324 -6.15 0.73 6.69
C ALA A 324 -7.61 0.96 7.12
N ARG A 325 -8.39 1.56 6.21
CA ARG A 325 -9.85 1.47 6.10
C ARG A 325 -10.23 0.71 4.84
N ASP A 326 -11.20 -0.18 4.97
CA ASP A 326 -11.77 -0.97 3.88
C ASP A 326 -12.45 -0.07 2.83
N ALA A 327 -12.58 -0.60 1.62
CA ALA A 327 -13.35 0.02 0.53
C ALA A 327 -14.86 -0.16 0.73
N ASP A 328 -15.26 -1.30 1.29
CA ASP A 328 -16.66 -1.68 1.44
C ASP A 328 -17.26 -1.17 2.77
N SER A 329 -18.51 -0.69 2.71
CA SER A 329 -19.37 -0.41 3.87
C SER A 329 -20.78 -0.92 3.55
N GLU A 330 -21.41 -1.63 4.48
CA GLU A 330 -22.73 -2.27 4.26
C GLU A 330 -22.74 -3.23 3.04
N GLY A 331 -21.58 -3.78 2.67
CA GLY A 331 -21.41 -4.70 1.54
C GLY A 331 -21.32 -4.05 0.15
N GLU A 332 -21.31 -2.71 0.08
CA GLU A 332 -21.16 -1.92 -1.14
C GLU A 332 -19.85 -1.10 -1.11
N GLU A 333 -19.10 -1.10 -2.21
CA GLU A 333 -17.86 -0.33 -2.33
C GLU A 333 -18.16 1.18 -2.32
N GLY A 334 -17.53 1.93 -1.41
CA GLY A 334 -17.56 3.39 -1.39
C GLY A 334 -18.83 4.04 -0.84
N LEU A 335 -19.88 3.28 -0.49
CA LEU A 335 -21.18 3.80 -0.05
C LEU A 335 -21.07 4.88 1.05
N PHE A 336 -20.18 4.68 2.03
CA PHE A 336 -19.89 5.64 3.08
C PHE A 336 -19.52 7.04 2.56
N TYR A 337 -18.82 7.13 1.43
CA TYR A 337 -18.26 8.36 0.86
C TYR A 337 -19.16 9.05 -0.18
N LEU A 338 -20.17 8.36 -0.70
CA LEU A 338 -21.01 8.82 -1.80
C LEU A 338 -22.19 9.69 -1.34
N TRP A 339 -22.60 10.64 -2.19
CA TRP A 339 -23.67 11.59 -1.88
C TRP A 339 -24.71 11.74 -2.99
N ARG A 340 -25.95 12.01 -2.59
CA ARG A 340 -27.01 12.50 -3.47
C ARG A 340 -27.34 13.97 -3.17
N PRO A 341 -27.84 14.72 -4.17
CA PRO A 341 -28.27 16.11 -3.95
C PRO A 341 -29.30 16.25 -2.81
N GLU A 342 -30.22 15.30 -2.65
CA GLU A 342 -31.22 15.34 -1.59
C GLU A 342 -30.60 15.18 -0.19
N GLU A 343 -29.58 14.33 -0.07
CA GLU A 343 -28.84 14.13 1.19
C GLU A 343 -28.11 15.43 1.58
N VAL A 344 -27.50 16.12 0.62
CA VAL A 344 -26.85 17.42 0.87
C VAL A 344 -27.87 18.48 1.29
N ARG A 345 -28.98 18.60 0.56
CA ARG A 345 -30.06 19.58 0.85
C ARG A 345 -30.81 19.31 2.15
N SER A 346 -30.82 18.07 2.64
CA SER A 346 -31.45 17.75 3.93
C SER A 346 -30.64 18.24 5.14
N VAL A 347 -29.36 18.57 4.94
CA VAL A 347 -28.39 18.86 6.01
C VAL A 347 -27.92 20.31 5.98
N LEU A 348 -27.76 20.88 4.78
CA LEU A 348 -27.32 22.26 4.58
C LEU A 348 -28.51 23.19 4.32
N GLU A 349 -28.36 24.46 4.68
CA GLU A 349 -29.30 25.51 4.27
C GLU A 349 -29.33 25.63 2.73
N ASP A 350 -30.49 25.90 2.13
CA ASP A 350 -30.72 25.89 0.68
C ASP A 350 -29.61 26.58 -0.13
N ALA A 351 -29.22 27.79 0.27
CA ALA A 351 -28.19 28.57 -0.43
C ALA A 351 -26.78 27.96 -0.35
N GLU A 352 -26.44 27.31 0.77
CA GLU A 352 -25.17 26.61 0.95
C GLU A 352 -25.21 25.24 0.24
N ALA A 353 -26.34 24.54 0.28
CA ALA A 353 -26.55 23.28 -0.42
C ALA A 353 -26.38 23.45 -1.94
N ASP A 354 -26.99 24.47 -2.52
CA ASP A 354 -26.90 24.76 -3.95
C ASP A 354 -25.48 25.17 -4.36
N LEU A 355 -24.79 25.96 -3.53
CA LEU A 355 -23.38 26.30 -3.74
C LEU A 355 -22.51 25.04 -3.68
N PHE A 356 -22.69 24.22 -2.65
CA PHE A 356 -21.92 22.99 -2.44
C PHE A 356 -22.09 22.04 -3.62
N CYS A 357 -23.32 21.81 -4.08
CA CYS A 357 -23.60 20.93 -5.20
C CYS A 357 -22.94 21.43 -6.50
N ARG A 358 -22.95 22.75 -6.77
CA ARG A 358 -22.25 23.32 -7.94
C ARG A 358 -20.74 23.16 -7.85
N VAL A 359 -20.15 23.43 -6.68
CA VAL A 359 -18.70 23.39 -6.48
C VAL A 359 -18.15 21.97 -6.52
N TYR A 360 -18.85 21.03 -5.87
CA TYR A 360 -18.43 19.63 -5.76
C TYR A 360 -19.03 18.70 -6.82
N ASP A 361 -19.71 19.25 -7.83
CA ASP A 361 -20.31 18.52 -8.95
C ASP A 361 -21.30 17.43 -8.49
N VAL A 362 -22.14 17.76 -7.51
CA VAL A 362 -23.19 16.86 -7.00
C VAL A 362 -24.44 17.04 -7.84
N THR A 363 -24.77 16.03 -8.65
CA THR A 363 -25.86 16.06 -9.63
C THR A 363 -26.86 14.93 -9.41
N ASP A 364 -28.08 15.07 -9.95
CA ASP A 364 -29.11 14.02 -9.86
C ASP A 364 -28.72 12.74 -10.62
N SER A 365 -27.90 12.85 -11.68
CA SER A 365 -27.42 11.69 -12.44
C SER A 365 -26.30 10.93 -11.73
N GLY A 366 -25.60 11.57 -10.80
CA GLY A 366 -24.38 11.04 -10.22
C GLY A 366 -23.18 11.10 -11.17
N ASN A 367 -22.00 10.87 -10.60
CA ASN A 367 -20.75 10.63 -11.32
C ASN A 367 -20.15 9.23 -11.01
N PHE A 368 -20.81 8.45 -10.15
CA PHE A 368 -20.46 7.07 -9.81
C PHE A 368 -21.73 6.30 -9.40
N GLU A 369 -22.13 5.30 -10.18
CA GLU A 369 -23.27 4.41 -9.87
C GLU A 369 -24.57 5.11 -9.43
N GLY A 370 -24.90 6.27 -10.04
CA GLY A 370 -26.09 7.05 -9.70
C GLY A 370 -25.98 7.84 -8.39
N ARG A 371 -24.78 7.95 -7.82
CA ARG A 371 -24.40 8.83 -6.70
C ARG A 371 -23.19 9.67 -7.09
N ASN A 372 -22.77 10.57 -6.21
CA ASN A 372 -21.68 11.51 -6.46
C ASN A 372 -20.52 11.28 -5.52
N ILE A 373 -19.34 11.10 -6.11
CA ILE A 373 -18.05 11.31 -5.48
C ILE A 373 -17.81 12.82 -5.48
N LEU A 374 -17.50 13.38 -4.32
CA LEU A 374 -17.18 14.79 -4.19
C LEU A 374 -15.82 15.06 -4.84
N HIS A 375 -15.75 16.00 -5.77
CA HIS A 375 -14.50 16.44 -6.39
C HIS A 375 -14.57 17.92 -6.78
N LEU A 376 -13.42 18.55 -6.98
CA LEU A 376 -13.32 19.93 -7.44
C LEU A 376 -12.91 19.96 -8.90
N SER A 377 -13.80 20.39 -9.79
CA SER A 377 -13.47 20.51 -11.22
C SER A 377 -12.42 21.60 -11.54
N ARG A 378 -12.24 22.58 -10.64
CA ARG A 378 -11.34 23.73 -10.79
C ARG A 378 -10.77 24.17 -9.44
N SER A 379 -9.79 25.09 -9.46
CA SER A 379 -9.26 25.70 -8.24
C SER A 379 -10.33 26.53 -7.53
N LEU A 380 -10.18 26.70 -6.21
CA LEU A 380 -11.03 27.61 -5.43
C LEU A 380 -10.95 29.05 -5.94
N ASP A 381 -9.79 29.50 -6.43
CA ASP A 381 -9.66 30.82 -7.06
C ASP A 381 -10.59 30.95 -8.27
N SER A 382 -10.55 29.99 -9.20
CA SER A 382 -11.39 29.98 -10.39
C SER A 382 -12.88 29.85 -10.07
N LEU A 383 -13.22 29.07 -9.04
CA LEU A 383 -14.60 28.93 -8.55
C LEU A 383 -15.07 30.23 -7.89
N SER A 384 -14.20 30.93 -7.15
CA SER A 384 -14.54 32.19 -6.49
C SER A 384 -14.86 33.30 -7.48
N GLU A 385 -14.14 33.36 -8.61
CA GLU A 385 -14.45 34.25 -9.72
C GLU A 385 -15.82 33.96 -10.33
N THR A 386 -16.17 32.67 -10.46
CA THR A 386 -17.46 32.24 -11.01
C THR A 386 -18.62 32.56 -10.06
N GLU A 387 -18.42 32.40 -8.76
CA GLU A 387 -19.43 32.64 -7.73
C GLU A 387 -19.50 34.11 -7.27
N GLY A 388 -18.58 34.97 -7.74
CA GLY A 388 -18.58 36.41 -7.45
C GLY A 388 -18.23 36.77 -6.01
N VAL A 389 -17.48 35.92 -5.31
CA VAL A 389 -17.03 36.11 -3.93
C VAL A 389 -15.51 35.96 -3.84
N SER A 390 -14.90 36.42 -2.73
CA SER A 390 -13.46 36.20 -2.56
C SER A 390 -13.14 34.72 -2.31
N ALA A 391 -11.97 34.24 -2.74
CA ALA A 391 -11.52 32.86 -2.48
C ALA A 391 -11.54 32.50 -0.98
N ARG A 392 -11.21 33.46 -0.11
CA ARG A 392 -11.28 33.29 1.35
C ARG A 392 -12.71 33.09 1.85
N GLU A 393 -13.64 33.88 1.34
CA GLU A 393 -15.05 33.77 1.69
C GLU A 393 -15.66 32.45 1.21
N LEU A 394 -15.39 32.09 -0.06
CA LEU A 394 -15.81 30.80 -0.61
C LEU A 394 -15.23 29.64 0.20
N GLY A 395 -13.93 29.65 0.47
CA GLY A 395 -13.26 28.63 1.27
C GLY A 395 -13.92 28.43 2.64
N GLY A 396 -14.20 29.53 3.36
CA GLY A 396 -14.86 29.45 4.67
C GLY A 396 -16.32 28.98 4.63
N ARG A 397 -17.07 29.29 3.57
CA ARG A 397 -18.42 28.75 3.36
C ARG A 397 -18.40 27.24 3.11
N LEU A 398 -17.50 26.80 2.22
CA LEU A 398 -17.33 25.39 1.90
C LEU A 398 -16.81 24.61 3.10
N GLU A 399 -15.93 25.17 3.93
CA GLU A 399 -15.43 24.53 5.16
C GLU A 399 -16.57 24.20 6.12
N ARG A 400 -17.43 25.17 6.45
CA ARG A 400 -18.61 24.92 7.30
C ARG A 400 -19.55 23.87 6.70
N SER A 401 -19.74 23.90 5.38
CA SER A 401 -20.55 22.92 4.68
C SER A 401 -19.95 21.52 4.78
N ARG A 402 -18.63 21.39 4.58
CA ARG A 402 -17.90 20.13 4.74
C ARG A 402 -18.00 19.58 6.17
N ASP A 403 -17.84 20.42 7.19
CA ASP A 403 -17.94 20.00 8.60
C ASP A 403 -19.34 19.48 8.93
N THR A 404 -20.37 20.15 8.43
CA THR A 404 -21.77 19.74 8.65
C THR A 404 -22.06 18.41 7.94
N LEU A 405 -21.64 18.28 6.68
CA LEU A 405 -21.79 17.03 5.91
C LEU A 405 -20.96 15.88 6.49
N ARG A 406 -19.75 16.16 7.01
CA ARG A 406 -18.93 15.19 7.72
C ARG A 406 -19.65 14.68 8.97
N THR A 407 -20.23 15.59 9.76
CA THR A 407 -21.01 15.23 10.96
C THR A 407 -22.18 14.31 10.61
N GLU A 408 -22.86 14.56 9.49
CA GLU A 408 -23.91 13.66 9.02
C GLU A 408 -23.35 12.32 8.53
N ARG A 409 -22.23 12.33 7.77
CA ARG A 409 -21.58 11.11 7.30
C ARG A 409 -21.13 10.20 8.45
N ASP A 410 -20.64 10.77 9.54
CA ASP A 410 -20.17 10.04 10.72
C ASP A 410 -21.31 9.27 11.44
N ARG A 411 -22.58 9.44 11.01
CA ARG A 411 -23.73 8.63 11.45
C ARG A 411 -23.95 7.37 10.60
N ARG A 412 -23.32 7.27 9.44
CA ARG A 412 -23.37 6.10 8.56
C ARG A 412 -22.52 4.96 9.13
N GLU A 413 -22.74 3.74 8.68
CA GLU A 413 -21.85 2.63 9.01
C GLU A 413 -20.47 2.86 8.37
N ALA A 414 -19.44 3.04 9.20
CA ALA A 414 -18.10 3.29 8.72
C ALA A 414 -17.48 2.00 8.13
N PRO A 415 -16.66 2.11 7.07
CA PRO A 415 -15.90 0.97 6.55
C PRO A 415 -15.06 0.33 7.65
N PHE A 416 -14.87 -0.99 7.56
CA PHE A 416 -14.06 -1.74 8.49
C PHE A 416 -12.65 -1.12 8.61
N ARG A 417 -12.10 -1.08 9.81
CA ARG A 417 -10.76 -0.55 10.07
C ARG A 417 -9.82 -1.71 10.39
N ASP A 418 -8.77 -1.87 9.60
CA ASP A 418 -7.70 -2.80 9.95
C ASP A 418 -6.83 -2.15 11.01
N GLU A 419 -7.05 -2.59 12.25
CA GLU A 419 -6.40 -2.05 13.42
C GLU A 419 -5.04 -2.69 13.73
N LYS A 420 -4.45 -3.42 12.76
CA LYS A 420 -3.06 -3.88 12.86
C LYS A 420 -2.12 -2.69 12.74
N VAL A 421 -1.08 -2.67 13.56
CA VAL A 421 0.03 -1.71 13.47
C VAL A 421 1.19 -2.40 12.75
N LEU A 422 1.75 -1.75 11.73
CA LEU A 422 2.89 -2.22 10.94
C LEU A 422 4.06 -1.23 11.05
N VAL A 423 5.27 -1.73 11.36
CA VAL A 423 6.45 -0.87 11.60
C VAL A 423 6.77 -0.01 10.38
N ALA A 424 6.91 -0.60 9.19
CA ALA A 424 7.25 0.15 7.97
C ALA A 424 6.24 1.29 7.70
N TRP A 425 4.94 0.99 7.75
CA TRP A 425 3.90 1.98 7.42
C TRP A 425 3.79 3.09 8.46
N ASN A 426 3.93 2.74 9.74
CA ASN A 426 4.00 3.72 10.82
C ASN A 426 5.23 4.60 10.68
N SER A 427 6.36 4.03 10.26
CA SER A 427 7.60 4.78 10.06
C SER A 427 7.47 5.84 8.95
N PHE A 428 6.71 5.56 7.88
CA PHE A 428 6.43 6.57 6.84
C PHE A 428 5.62 7.74 7.39
N VAL A 429 4.59 7.47 8.20
CA VAL A 429 3.79 8.51 8.83
C VAL A 429 4.57 9.27 9.90
N LEU A 430 5.31 8.57 10.76
CA LEU A 430 6.19 9.17 11.78
C LEU A 430 7.15 10.16 11.13
N ARG A 431 7.86 9.73 10.09
CA ARG A 431 8.78 10.56 9.33
C ARG A 431 8.08 11.82 8.80
N THR A 432 6.92 11.63 8.19
CA THR A 432 6.15 12.73 7.61
C THR A 432 5.65 13.72 8.66
N LEU A 433 5.13 13.23 9.80
CA LEU A 433 4.71 14.07 10.92
C LEU A 433 5.89 14.87 11.50
N ALA A 434 7.06 14.25 11.64
CA ALA A 434 8.27 14.90 12.13
C ALA A 434 8.76 16.03 11.19
N GLU A 435 8.69 15.83 9.87
CA GLU A 435 9.01 16.87 8.88
C GLU A 435 7.94 17.98 8.83
N ALA A 436 6.67 17.59 8.88
CA ALA A 436 5.53 18.49 8.76
C ALA A 436 5.38 19.42 9.98
N ALA A 437 5.68 18.94 11.19
CA ALA A 437 5.51 19.70 12.42
C ALA A 437 6.19 21.09 12.40
N PRO A 438 7.52 21.21 12.13
CA PRO A 438 8.17 22.51 12.04
C PRO A 438 7.73 23.29 10.79
N ALA A 439 7.50 22.63 9.66
CA ALA A 439 7.13 23.29 8.40
C ALA A 439 5.72 23.92 8.43
N LEU A 440 4.80 23.32 9.19
CA LEU A 440 3.41 23.75 9.29
C LEU A 440 3.08 24.48 10.60
N ASN A 441 4.02 24.51 11.56
CA ASN A 441 3.83 24.99 12.93
C ASN A 441 2.75 24.18 13.68
N ARG A 442 2.84 22.85 13.61
CA ARG A 442 1.91 21.89 14.24
C ARG A 442 2.61 21.08 15.34
N PRO A 443 2.68 21.58 16.59
CA PRO A 443 3.36 20.86 17.69
C PRO A 443 2.70 19.52 18.01
N ASP A 444 1.40 19.40 17.78
CA ASP A 444 0.65 18.15 17.94
C ASP A 444 1.10 17.05 16.96
N TYR A 445 1.61 17.42 15.77
CA TYR A 445 2.22 16.45 14.85
C TYR A 445 3.54 15.92 15.41
N LEU A 446 4.35 16.78 16.01
CA LEU A 446 5.62 16.37 16.63
C LEU A 446 5.39 15.45 17.83
N ASP A 447 4.36 15.73 18.62
CA ASP A 447 4.00 14.89 19.77
C ASP A 447 3.47 13.53 19.30
N ALA A 448 2.64 13.49 18.25
CA ALA A 448 2.21 12.24 17.65
C ALA A 448 3.39 11.42 17.07
N ALA A 449 4.35 12.07 16.40
CA ALA A 449 5.56 11.42 15.90
C ALA A 449 6.40 10.81 17.03
N ARG A 450 6.59 11.55 18.14
CA ARG A 450 7.32 11.05 19.32
C ARG A 450 6.62 9.86 19.98
N THR A 451 5.32 9.98 20.24
CA THR A 451 4.53 8.88 20.81
C THR A 451 4.57 7.64 19.92
N ASN A 452 4.52 7.81 18.59
CA ASN A 452 4.63 6.69 17.67
C ASN A 452 6.01 6.04 17.71
N ALA A 453 7.09 6.84 17.70
CA ALA A 453 8.46 6.33 17.82
C ALA A 453 8.65 5.50 19.10
N GLU A 454 8.16 6.01 20.24
CA GLU A 454 8.22 5.33 21.54
C GLU A 454 7.44 4.02 21.49
N PHE A 455 6.20 4.05 20.99
CA PHE A 455 5.37 2.86 20.85
C PHE A 455 6.05 1.78 19.99
N LEU A 456 6.62 2.13 18.84
CA LEU A 456 7.28 1.17 17.95
C LEU A 456 8.50 0.54 18.63
N LEU A 457 9.32 1.33 19.32
CA LEU A 457 10.51 0.83 20.03
C LEU A 457 10.16 0.02 21.28
N GLU A 458 9.07 0.32 21.98
CA GLU A 458 8.71 -0.37 23.23
C GLU A 458 7.83 -1.61 22.99
N SER A 459 6.91 -1.56 22.03
CA SER A 459 5.90 -2.61 21.81
C SER A 459 6.25 -3.57 20.67
N LEU A 460 7.06 -3.12 19.71
CA LEU A 460 7.48 -3.93 18.57
C LEU A 460 8.98 -4.26 18.58
N ARG A 461 9.70 -4.00 19.67
CA ARG A 461 11.07 -4.47 19.86
C ARG A 461 11.14 -5.45 21.03
N ASP A 462 11.49 -6.70 20.75
CA ASP A 462 11.61 -7.76 21.74
C ASP A 462 13.02 -8.35 21.69
N GLN A 463 13.73 -8.35 22.81
CA GLN A 463 15.13 -8.80 22.92
C GLN A 463 16.06 -8.21 21.84
N GLY A 464 15.85 -6.92 21.51
CA GLY A 464 16.63 -6.21 20.50
C GLY A 464 16.20 -6.48 19.06
N ARG A 465 15.21 -7.33 18.80
CA ARG A 465 14.68 -7.64 17.46
C ARG A 465 13.35 -6.94 17.23
N LEU A 466 13.21 -6.32 16.06
CA LEU A 466 11.94 -5.75 15.67
C LEU A 466 10.96 -6.85 15.24
N ARG A 467 9.70 -6.64 15.57
CA ARG A 467 8.53 -7.38 15.10
C ARG A 467 7.83 -6.53 14.05
N ARG A 468 7.32 -7.17 13.02
CA ARG A 468 6.65 -6.46 11.91
C ARG A 468 5.32 -5.85 12.33
N SER A 469 4.50 -6.69 12.96
CA SER A 469 3.09 -6.38 13.24
C SER A 469 2.79 -6.43 14.73
N TRP A 470 1.84 -5.60 15.13
CA TRP A 470 1.24 -5.60 16.45
C TRP A 470 -0.27 -5.49 16.34
N LYS A 471 -0.99 -6.32 17.10
CA LYS A 471 -2.44 -6.18 17.30
C LYS A 471 -2.80 -6.65 18.71
N ASN A 472 -3.52 -5.80 19.45
CA ASN A 472 -4.07 -6.12 20.78
C ASN A 472 -3.03 -6.70 21.75
N GLY A 473 -1.83 -6.12 21.79
CA GLY A 473 -0.73 -6.54 22.68
C GLY A 473 0.08 -7.75 22.18
N GLN A 474 -0.20 -8.27 20.99
CA GLN A 474 0.53 -9.40 20.41
C GLN A 474 1.38 -8.97 19.22
N SER A 475 2.63 -9.45 19.18
CA SER A 475 3.55 -9.29 18.05
C SER A 475 4.30 -10.60 17.81
N LYS A 476 4.06 -11.23 16.66
CA LYS A 476 4.54 -12.62 16.39
C LYS A 476 5.63 -12.67 15.32
N ILE A 477 5.53 -11.83 14.30
CA ILE A 477 6.33 -11.95 13.08
C ILE A 477 7.59 -11.09 13.18
N LEU A 478 8.75 -11.66 12.83
CA LEU A 478 9.99 -10.90 12.75
C LEU A 478 9.88 -9.81 11.67
N ALA A 479 10.44 -8.64 11.95
CA ALA A 479 10.45 -7.53 11.01
C ALA A 479 11.35 -7.79 9.79
N PHE A 480 11.01 -7.14 8.69
CA PHE A 480 11.69 -7.21 7.40
C PHE A 480 12.57 -5.98 7.18
N LEU A 481 13.36 -5.98 6.11
CA LEU A 481 14.30 -4.90 5.79
C LEU A 481 13.63 -3.52 5.78
N GLU A 482 12.43 -3.42 5.18
CA GLU A 482 11.65 -2.18 5.12
C GLU A 482 11.27 -1.63 6.50
N ASP A 483 11.02 -2.50 7.48
CA ASP A 483 10.64 -2.12 8.83
C ASP A 483 11.83 -1.50 9.56
N TYR A 484 12.99 -2.14 9.48
CA TYR A 484 14.23 -1.63 10.09
C TYR A 484 14.71 -0.34 9.42
N ALA A 485 14.79 -0.34 8.08
CA ALA A 485 15.29 0.80 7.32
C ALA A 485 14.32 1.99 7.35
N GLY A 486 13.01 1.71 7.27
CA GLY A 486 11.96 2.72 7.40
C GLY A 486 11.99 3.38 8.78
N LEU A 487 12.03 2.60 9.85
CA LEU A 487 12.06 3.13 11.22
C LEU A 487 13.35 3.91 11.47
N GLY A 488 14.51 3.40 11.05
CA GLY A 488 15.78 4.12 11.16
C GLY A 488 15.71 5.50 10.50
N ASN A 489 15.21 5.58 9.26
CA ASN A 489 15.03 6.85 8.56
C ASN A 489 14.07 7.80 9.29
N ALA A 490 12.99 7.27 9.85
CA ALA A 490 12.01 8.03 10.61
C ALA A 490 12.61 8.61 11.90
N LEU A 491 13.40 7.82 12.64
CA LEU A 491 14.08 8.25 13.87
C LEU A 491 15.16 9.30 13.61
N LEU A 492 15.94 9.19 12.53
CA LEU A 492 16.89 10.24 12.15
C LEU A 492 16.18 11.55 11.82
N THR A 493 15.00 11.47 11.19
CA THR A 493 14.17 12.65 10.89
C THR A 493 13.57 13.25 12.16
N LEU A 494 13.19 12.41 13.12
CA LEU A 494 12.76 12.86 14.43
C LEU A 494 13.90 13.52 15.23
N TYR A 495 15.13 13.03 15.10
CA TYR A 495 16.32 13.71 15.62
C TYR A 495 16.48 15.09 14.98
N GLU A 496 16.37 15.22 13.66
CA GLU A 496 16.47 16.52 12.97
C GLU A 496 15.40 17.51 13.47
N ALA A 497 14.18 17.03 13.75
CA ALA A 497 13.08 17.86 14.24
C ALA A 497 13.18 18.25 15.73
N THR A 498 13.83 17.44 16.56
CA THR A 498 13.84 17.59 18.03
C THR A 498 15.20 17.90 18.64
N LEU A 499 16.26 17.56 17.93
CA LEU A 499 17.65 17.50 18.41
C LEU A 499 17.88 16.61 19.63
N ASP A 500 16.96 15.69 19.93
CA ASP A 500 17.12 14.71 21.01
C ASP A 500 18.05 13.57 20.55
N PRO A 501 19.27 13.44 21.13
CA PRO A 501 20.26 12.47 20.69
C PRO A 501 19.84 11.01 20.85
N ARG A 502 18.78 10.71 21.63
CA ARG A 502 18.20 9.37 21.73
C ARG A 502 17.84 8.84 20.34
N TRP A 503 17.15 9.64 19.53
CA TRP A 503 16.64 9.18 18.22
C TRP A 503 17.78 8.91 17.23
N LEU A 504 18.86 9.68 17.30
CA LEU A 504 20.07 9.42 16.50
C LEU A 504 20.72 8.09 16.92
N ALA A 505 20.82 7.81 18.22
CA ALA A 505 21.40 6.57 18.72
C ALA A 505 20.59 5.34 18.28
N GLU A 506 19.26 5.37 18.43
CA GLU A 506 18.36 4.30 17.99
C GLU A 506 18.41 4.11 16.47
N GLY A 507 18.39 5.21 15.69
CA GLY A 507 18.49 5.13 14.23
C GLY A 507 19.81 4.50 13.75
N ARG A 508 20.93 4.80 14.40
CA ARG A 508 22.23 4.18 14.11
C ARG A 508 22.29 2.71 14.51
N GLU A 509 21.65 2.34 15.61
CA GLU A 509 21.55 0.93 16.02
C GLU A 509 20.78 0.13 14.97
N LEU A 510 19.63 0.63 14.51
CA LEU A 510 18.86 0.00 13.44
C LEU A 510 19.65 -0.11 12.14
N ALA A 511 20.45 0.90 11.78
CA ALA A 511 21.31 0.85 10.60
C ALA A 511 22.38 -0.26 10.71
N GLY A 512 22.97 -0.44 11.89
CA GLY A 512 23.86 -1.58 12.15
C GLY A 512 23.15 -2.92 11.97
N GLN A 513 21.92 -3.03 12.48
CA GLN A 513 21.10 -4.24 12.32
C GLN A 513 20.67 -4.49 10.87
N VAL A 514 20.47 -3.45 10.06
CA VAL A 514 20.21 -3.56 8.62
C VAL A 514 21.36 -4.31 7.95
N ILE A 515 22.61 -3.91 8.23
CA ILE A 515 23.79 -4.59 7.70
C ILE A 515 23.88 -6.02 8.26
N ASP A 516 23.79 -6.18 9.58
CA ASP A 516 24.01 -7.47 10.23
C ASP A 516 22.99 -8.53 9.81
N LEU A 517 21.72 -8.16 9.61
CA LEU A 517 20.64 -9.11 9.37
C LEU A 517 20.33 -9.32 7.88
N PHE A 518 20.53 -8.32 7.03
CA PHE A 518 19.98 -8.31 5.67
C PHE A 518 21.02 -8.23 4.55
N TRP A 519 22.22 -7.72 4.82
CA TRP A 519 23.30 -7.65 3.84
C TRP A 519 23.91 -9.03 3.57
N GLU A 520 24.13 -9.34 2.29
CA GLU A 520 24.90 -10.51 1.87
C GLU A 520 26.12 -10.08 1.06
N GLU A 521 27.31 -10.29 1.62
CA GLU A 521 28.58 -9.77 1.08
C GLU A 521 28.94 -10.42 -0.26
N GLU A 522 28.69 -11.73 -0.40
CA GLU A 522 29.03 -12.47 -1.63
C GLU A 522 28.20 -12.00 -2.84
N GLU A 523 26.93 -11.67 -2.59
CA GLU A 523 25.95 -11.24 -3.59
C GLU A 523 25.93 -9.72 -3.79
N GLY A 524 26.39 -8.94 -2.81
CA GLY A 524 26.40 -7.48 -2.85
C GLY A 524 25.00 -6.87 -2.85
N VAL A 525 24.03 -7.49 -2.16
CA VAL A 525 22.63 -7.06 -2.10
C VAL A 525 22.07 -7.16 -0.69
N PHE A 526 21.03 -6.37 -0.39
CA PHE A 526 20.17 -6.64 0.75
C PHE A 526 19.00 -7.53 0.35
N PHE A 527 18.71 -8.50 1.21
CA PHE A 527 17.49 -9.31 1.15
C PHE A 527 16.40 -8.73 2.04
N ASP A 528 15.14 -9.00 1.72
CA ASP A 528 14.01 -8.41 2.46
C ASP A 528 13.77 -9.11 3.80
N SER A 529 13.99 -10.42 3.89
CA SER A 529 13.88 -11.19 5.13
C SER A 529 15.23 -11.34 5.84
N PRO A 530 15.26 -11.43 7.19
CA PRO A 530 16.53 -11.53 7.92
C PRO A 530 17.20 -12.89 7.67
N LYS A 531 18.55 -12.94 7.71
CA LYS A 531 19.34 -14.15 7.42
C LYS A 531 19.09 -15.32 8.38
N ASP A 532 18.60 -15.02 9.57
CA ASP A 532 18.21 -15.97 10.60
C ASP A 532 16.69 -16.17 10.71
N GLY A 533 15.93 -15.67 9.71
CA GLY A 533 14.48 -15.82 9.63
C GLY A 533 14.03 -17.21 9.14
N GLU A 534 12.71 -17.31 8.91
CA GLU A 534 12.10 -18.52 8.34
C GLU A 534 12.73 -18.87 6.98
N LYS A 535 13.04 -20.15 6.77
CA LYS A 535 13.59 -20.63 5.51
C LYS A 535 12.47 -20.88 4.50
N LEU A 536 12.37 -19.98 3.52
CA LEU A 536 11.45 -20.10 2.39
C LEU A 536 12.14 -20.75 1.18
N VAL A 537 11.35 -21.03 0.13
CA VAL A 537 11.87 -21.63 -1.13
C VAL A 537 12.93 -20.75 -1.79
N VAL A 538 12.83 -19.44 -1.63
CA VAL A 538 13.84 -18.45 -2.03
C VAL A 538 13.77 -17.29 -1.04
N ARG A 539 14.91 -16.64 -0.76
CA ARG A 539 14.94 -15.42 0.05
C ARG A 539 14.60 -14.23 -0.86
N PRO A 540 13.53 -13.47 -0.58
CA PRO A 540 13.11 -12.37 -1.45
C PRO A 540 14.10 -11.20 -1.37
N ARG A 541 14.23 -10.49 -2.50
CA ARG A 541 14.97 -9.23 -2.62
C ARG A 541 14.25 -8.33 -3.63
N GLU A 542 13.57 -7.31 -3.14
CA GLU A 542 12.93 -6.31 -3.99
C GLU A 542 13.90 -5.16 -4.27
N ALA A 543 14.17 -4.94 -5.56
CA ALA A 543 15.00 -3.84 -6.05
C ALA A 543 14.18 -2.69 -6.63
N MET A 544 12.86 -2.84 -6.76
CA MET A 544 11.97 -1.84 -7.33
C MET A 544 10.98 -1.39 -6.28
N ASP A 545 10.76 -0.09 -6.19
CA ASP A 545 9.67 0.48 -5.42
C ASP A 545 8.33 0.09 -6.08
N ASN A 546 7.29 -0.05 -5.25
CA ASN A 546 5.95 -0.39 -5.69
C ASN A 546 4.96 0.62 -5.06
N ALA A 547 3.86 0.13 -4.45
CA ALA A 547 2.99 0.97 -3.63
C ALA A 547 3.73 1.60 -2.43
N THR A 548 4.85 1.00 -2.02
CA THR A 548 5.78 1.50 -1.00
C THR A 548 7.22 1.48 -1.54
N PRO A 549 8.13 2.27 -0.96
CA PRO A 549 9.56 2.15 -1.23
C PRO A 549 10.06 0.74 -0.91
N SER A 550 10.97 0.22 -1.73
CA SER A 550 11.61 -1.07 -1.46
C SER A 550 12.49 -0.99 -0.21
N GLY A 551 12.65 -2.12 0.49
CA GLY A 551 13.58 -2.21 1.62
C GLY A 551 15.01 -1.82 1.23
N ASN A 552 15.44 -2.15 0.01
CA ASN A 552 16.74 -1.76 -0.54
C ASN A 552 16.87 -0.22 -0.67
N SER A 553 15.88 0.46 -1.26
CA SER A 553 15.85 1.92 -1.38
C SER A 553 15.96 2.60 -0.01
N LEU A 554 15.18 2.12 0.98
CA LEU A 554 15.17 2.65 2.34
C LEU A 554 16.50 2.40 3.07
N ALA A 555 17.09 1.21 2.89
CA ALA A 555 18.35 0.84 3.52
C ALA A 555 19.50 1.72 3.02
N ILE A 556 19.57 1.93 1.71
CA ILE A 556 20.56 2.84 1.10
C ILE A 556 20.38 4.26 1.64
N GLU A 557 19.14 4.76 1.71
CA GLU A 557 18.87 6.09 2.29
C GLU A 557 19.32 6.18 3.75
N LEU A 558 19.01 5.17 4.56
CA LEU A 558 19.40 5.13 5.97
C LEU A 558 20.92 5.18 6.13
N LEU A 559 21.64 4.33 5.41
CA LEU A 559 23.10 4.22 5.49
C LEU A 559 23.82 5.48 5.01
N LEU A 560 23.23 6.23 4.08
CA LEU A 560 23.76 7.54 3.64
C LEU A 560 23.54 8.65 4.67
N ARG A 561 22.55 8.50 5.56
CA ARG A 561 22.21 9.49 6.59
C ARG A 561 22.88 9.25 7.94
N THR A 562 23.30 8.02 8.23
CA THR A 562 24.04 7.62 9.44
C THR A 562 25.54 7.78 9.30
#